data_AF-A0A202DVM2-F1
#
_entry.id   AF-A0A202DVM2-F1
#
_cell.length_a   1.000
_cell.length_b   1.000
_cell.length_c   1.000
_cell.angle_alpha   90.00
_cell.angle_beta   90.00
_cell.angle_gamma   90.00
#
_symmetry.space_group_name_H-M   'P 1'
#
loop_
_entity.id
_entity.type
_entity.pdbx_description
1 polymer ?
#
loop_
_entity_poly.entity_id
_entity_poly.type
_entity_poly.pdbx_seq_one_letter_code
_entity_poly.pdbx_strand_id
1 'polypeptide(L)'
;MSSFMALKLQSLAFVGLSIILLSVKPVEAQVAEVPDLDPRDIVLGEEYDRHRVDSVAAVREERDFWESALYYLPNRIIDFVDIFRVDVGVGPSFGAVLRVTEYGQIGYREMVPLSVRIGLRGREVPFFVEHTTEFGIGPTFLQSHEREVTPLEVGVGGDAFIGGAYLGVSIDEAFDFVLGILGIDFKNDDY
;
A
#
# COMPACT_ATOMS: atom_id res chain seq x y z
N MET A 1 42.73 -23.03 -25.75
CA MET A 1 41.62 -23.52 -26.61
C MET A 1 40.35 -23.93 -25.86
N SER A 2 40.26 -23.84 -24.52
CA SER A 2 39.03 -24.24 -23.79
C SER A 2 37.95 -23.15 -23.65
N SER A 3 38.28 -21.84 -23.72
CA SER A 3 37.28 -20.76 -23.61
C SER A 3 36.31 -20.65 -24.79
N PHE A 4 36.69 -21.12 -25.99
CA PHE A 4 35.85 -20.99 -27.19
C PHE A 4 34.67 -21.96 -27.20
N MET A 5 34.70 -23.01 -26.38
CA MET A 5 33.64 -24.02 -26.31
C MET A 5 32.51 -23.62 -25.35
N ALA A 6 32.82 -22.87 -24.29
CA ALA A 6 31.84 -22.41 -23.31
C ALA A 6 30.84 -21.39 -23.91
N LEU A 7 31.29 -20.53 -24.82
CA LEU A 7 30.44 -19.51 -25.44
C LEU A 7 29.38 -20.10 -26.39
N LYS A 8 29.68 -21.24 -27.04
CA LYS A 8 28.71 -21.91 -27.94
C LYS A 8 27.60 -22.63 -27.18
N LEU A 9 27.84 -23.11 -25.96
CA LEU A 9 26.80 -23.76 -25.16
C LEU A 9 25.77 -22.77 -24.61
N GLN A 10 26.18 -21.55 -24.24
CA GLN A 10 25.25 -20.51 -23.76
C GLN A 10 24.30 -20.00 -24.87
N SER A 11 24.79 -19.91 -26.10
CA SER A 11 23.98 -19.50 -27.26
C SER A 11 22.87 -20.50 -27.61
N LEU A 12 23.12 -21.80 -27.44
CA LEU A 12 22.13 -22.85 -27.72
C LEU A 12 21.03 -22.92 -26.64
N ALA A 13 21.36 -22.63 -25.38
CA ALA A 13 20.39 -22.59 -24.29
C ALA A 13 19.36 -21.46 -24.47
N PHE A 14 19.78 -20.30 -25.00
CA PHE A 14 18.88 -19.18 -25.27
C PHE A 14 17.87 -19.49 -26.41
N VAL A 15 18.33 -20.12 -27.49
CA VAL A 15 17.44 -20.46 -28.62
C VAL A 15 16.42 -21.55 -28.23
N GLY A 16 16.84 -22.54 -27.42
CA GLY A 16 15.94 -23.59 -26.94
C GLY A 16 14.83 -23.06 -26.02
N LEU A 17 15.14 -22.12 -25.13
CA LEU A 17 14.15 -21.53 -24.21
C LEU A 17 13.14 -20.64 -24.95
N SER A 18 13.58 -19.92 -26.00
CA SER A 18 12.68 -19.12 -26.85
C SER A 18 11.66 -19.98 -27.61
N ILE A 19 12.02 -21.21 -28.01
CA ILE A 19 11.10 -22.11 -28.72
C ILE A 19 10.04 -22.70 -27.78
N ILE A 20 10.39 -22.98 -26.52
CA ILE A 20 9.43 -23.52 -25.54
C ILE A 20 8.40 -22.45 -25.14
N LEU A 21 8.81 -21.18 -25.02
CA LEU A 21 7.89 -20.07 -24.75
C LEU A 21 6.91 -19.75 -25.89
N LEU A 22 7.25 -20.08 -27.14
CA LEU A 22 6.37 -19.87 -28.30
C LEU A 22 5.31 -20.97 -28.49
N SER A 23 5.39 -22.08 -27.76
CA SER A 23 4.47 -23.22 -27.93
C SER A 23 3.41 -23.33 -26.83
N VAL A 24 3.39 -22.44 -25.86
CA VAL A 24 2.27 -22.35 -24.91
C VAL A 24 1.15 -21.60 -25.61
N LYS A 25 0.24 -22.34 -26.24
CA LYS A 25 -1.02 -21.74 -26.70
C LYS A 25 -1.69 -21.11 -25.48
N PRO A 26 -2.08 -19.82 -25.53
CA PRO A 26 -2.86 -19.25 -24.46
C PRO A 26 -4.09 -20.13 -24.28
N VAL A 27 -4.28 -20.64 -23.06
CA VAL A 27 -5.55 -21.24 -22.69
C VAL A 27 -6.52 -20.08 -22.72
N GLU A 28 -7.27 -19.97 -23.81
CA GLU A 28 -8.45 -19.12 -23.91
C GLU A 28 -9.45 -19.67 -22.90
N ALA A 29 -9.28 -19.25 -21.64
CA ALA A 29 -10.32 -19.39 -20.66
C ALA A 29 -11.54 -18.70 -21.27
N GLN A 30 -12.57 -19.47 -21.57
CA GLN A 30 -13.90 -18.92 -21.84
C GLN A 30 -14.33 -18.26 -20.53
N VAL A 31 -13.95 -16.98 -20.38
CA VAL A 31 -14.51 -16.11 -19.37
C VAL A 31 -15.95 -15.98 -19.79
N ALA A 32 -16.83 -16.70 -19.08
CA ALA A 32 -18.26 -16.45 -19.20
C ALA A 32 -18.44 -14.95 -19.04
N GLU A 33 -19.02 -14.30 -20.05
CA GLU A 33 -19.36 -12.88 -19.99
C GLU A 33 -20.27 -12.71 -18.78
N VAL A 34 -19.67 -12.28 -17.67
CA VAL A 34 -20.44 -11.76 -16.54
C VAL A 34 -21.09 -10.52 -17.11
N PRO A 35 -22.44 -10.47 -17.18
CA PRO A 35 -23.11 -9.27 -17.65
C PRO A 35 -22.54 -8.09 -16.89
N ASP A 36 -22.22 -7.01 -17.60
CA ASP A 36 -21.65 -5.78 -17.07
C ASP A 36 -22.70 -5.13 -16.15
N LEU A 37 -22.80 -5.67 -14.94
CA LEU A 37 -23.65 -5.16 -13.89
C LEU A 37 -22.92 -3.94 -13.36
N ASP A 38 -23.47 -2.75 -13.62
CA ASP A 38 -22.99 -1.54 -12.97
C ASP A 38 -23.00 -1.82 -11.46
N PRO A 39 -21.87 -1.69 -10.75
CA PRO A 39 -21.83 -1.92 -9.31
C PRO A 39 -22.87 -1.09 -8.55
N ARG A 40 -23.37 0.00 -9.16
CA ARG A 40 -24.46 0.85 -8.65
C ARG A 40 -25.85 0.23 -8.80
N ASP A 41 -26.03 -0.74 -9.68
CA ASP A 41 -27.29 -1.46 -9.91
C ASP A 41 -27.42 -2.71 -9.02
N ILE A 42 -26.37 -3.06 -8.26
CA ILE A 42 -26.45 -4.07 -7.21
C ILE A 42 -27.23 -3.45 -6.03
N VAL A 43 -28.55 -3.45 -6.15
CA VAL A 43 -29.45 -3.15 -5.02
C VAL A 43 -29.36 -4.35 -4.07
N LEU A 44 -28.43 -4.27 -3.12
CA LEU A 44 -28.46 -5.13 -1.94
C LEU A 44 -29.83 -4.87 -1.30
N GLY A 45 -30.70 -5.89 -1.31
CA GLY A 45 -32.06 -5.73 -0.80
C GLY A 45 -32.05 -5.19 0.63
N GLU A 46 -33.11 -4.51 1.06
CA GLU A 46 -33.22 -3.88 2.40
C GLU A 46 -32.91 -4.83 3.57
N GLU A 47 -32.96 -6.13 3.33
CA GLU A 47 -32.60 -7.19 4.28
C GLU A 47 -31.09 -7.19 4.61
N TYR A 48 -30.23 -6.90 3.63
CA TYR A 48 -28.77 -6.81 3.80
C TYR A 48 -28.37 -5.56 4.60
N ASP A 49 -29.03 -4.43 4.34
CA ASP A 49 -28.79 -3.18 5.07
C ASP A 49 -29.18 -3.29 6.55
N ARG A 50 -30.31 -3.96 6.85
CA ARG A 50 -30.71 -4.22 8.26
C ARG A 50 -29.71 -5.10 8.98
N HIS A 51 -29.25 -6.20 8.36
CA HIS A 51 -28.29 -7.11 9.01
C HIS A 51 -26.93 -6.46 9.24
N ARG A 52 -26.49 -5.55 8.34
CA ARG A 52 -25.22 -4.82 8.51
C ARG A 52 -25.27 -3.81 9.66
N VAL A 53 -26.36 -3.05 9.80
CA VAL A 53 -26.48 -2.04 10.86
C VAL A 53 -26.67 -2.71 12.23
N ASP A 54 -27.49 -3.75 12.31
CA ASP A 54 -27.79 -4.42 13.58
C ASP A 54 -26.60 -5.25 14.08
N SER A 55 -25.82 -5.88 13.19
CA SER A 55 -24.65 -6.67 13.61
C SER A 55 -23.48 -5.80 14.11
N VAL A 56 -23.23 -4.64 13.49
CA VAL A 56 -22.16 -3.73 13.92
C VAL A 56 -22.52 -3.04 15.25
N ALA A 57 -23.79 -2.71 15.46
CA ALA A 57 -24.27 -2.14 16.71
C ALA A 57 -24.31 -3.17 17.86
N ALA A 58 -24.79 -4.39 17.59
CA ALA A 58 -24.96 -5.42 18.62
C ALA A 58 -23.65 -6.03 19.12
N VAL A 59 -22.60 -6.10 18.29
CA VAL A 59 -21.27 -6.58 18.73
C VAL A 59 -20.63 -5.61 19.75
N ARG A 60 -21.06 -4.34 19.78
CA ARG A 60 -20.52 -3.32 20.69
C ARG A 60 -21.02 -3.47 22.13
N GLU A 61 -22.08 -4.24 22.40
CA GLU A 61 -22.82 -4.15 23.67
C GLU A 61 -22.35 -5.05 24.83
N GLU A 62 -21.39 -5.97 24.70
CA GLU A 62 -20.92 -6.76 25.86
C GLU A 62 -19.42 -7.07 25.85
N ARG A 63 -18.56 -6.08 25.58
CA ARG A 63 -17.15 -6.24 25.94
C ARG A 63 -16.94 -5.99 27.42
N ASP A 64 -16.32 -6.97 28.09
CA ASP A 64 -16.01 -6.86 29.51
C ASP A 64 -15.09 -5.65 29.71
N PHE A 65 -15.35 -4.86 30.75
CA PHE A 65 -14.55 -3.67 31.07
C PHE A 65 -13.05 -4.01 31.17
N TRP A 66 -12.73 -5.21 31.67
CA TRP A 66 -11.37 -5.72 31.76
C TRP A 66 -10.72 -5.98 30.40
N GLU A 67 -11.50 -6.40 29.41
CA GLU A 67 -11.01 -6.61 28.04
C GLU A 67 -10.63 -5.25 27.43
N SER A 68 -11.51 -4.25 27.51
CA SER A 68 -11.22 -2.89 27.08
C SER A 68 -10.01 -2.29 27.81
N ALA A 69 -9.91 -2.50 29.13
CA ALA A 69 -8.78 -2.01 29.91
C ALA A 69 -7.45 -2.70 29.53
N LEU A 70 -7.50 -3.99 29.18
CA LEU A 70 -6.32 -4.76 28.76
C LEU A 70 -5.83 -4.33 27.37
N TYR A 71 -6.74 -4.06 26.44
CA TYR A 71 -6.40 -3.62 25.07
C TYR A 71 -6.13 -2.13 24.95
N TYR A 72 -6.52 -1.31 25.93
CA TYR A 72 -6.25 0.13 25.90
C TYR A 72 -4.78 0.45 25.64
N LEU A 73 -3.85 -0.12 26.42
CA LEU A 73 -2.43 0.19 26.27
C LEU A 73 -1.83 -0.35 24.95
N PRO A 74 -2.05 -1.61 24.54
CA PRO A 74 -1.65 -2.09 23.22
C PRO A 74 -2.16 -1.25 22.06
N ASN A 75 -3.44 -0.87 22.06
CA ASN A 75 -4.00 -0.05 20.98
C ASN A 75 -3.29 1.30 20.89
N ARG A 76 -3.06 2.00 22.02
CA ARG A 76 -2.33 3.27 22.00
C ARG A 76 -0.89 3.15 21.50
N ILE A 77 -0.24 2.01 21.71
CA ILE A 77 1.10 1.76 21.15
C ILE A 77 1.01 1.63 19.63
N ILE A 78 0.00 0.92 19.11
CA ILE A 78 -0.21 0.76 17.67
C ILE A 78 -0.55 2.10 17.03
N ASP A 79 -1.49 2.86 17.58
CA ASP A 79 -1.85 4.19 17.08
C ASP A 79 -0.65 5.13 17.05
N PHE A 80 0.20 5.07 18.08
CA PHE A 80 1.44 5.85 18.12
C PHE A 80 2.41 5.47 16.99
N VAL A 81 2.48 4.19 16.61
CA VAL A 81 3.28 3.72 15.47
C VAL A 81 2.64 4.15 14.15
N ASP A 82 1.30 4.16 14.05
CA ASP A 82 0.55 4.57 12.87
C ASP A 82 0.78 6.05 12.48
N ILE A 83 1.18 6.88 13.45
CA ILE A 83 1.62 8.27 13.20
C ILE A 83 2.83 8.32 12.24
N PHE A 84 3.75 7.36 12.31
CA PHE A 84 5.01 7.42 11.59
C PHE A 84 4.98 6.56 10.33
N ARG A 85 5.28 7.18 9.19
CA ARG A 85 5.45 6.50 7.90
C ARG A 85 6.92 6.53 7.51
N VAL A 86 7.63 5.43 7.74
CA VAL A 86 9.08 5.34 7.52
C VAL A 86 9.39 4.12 6.69
N ASP A 87 9.98 4.30 5.52
CA ASP A 87 10.36 3.17 4.69
C ASP A 87 11.71 3.38 4.02
N VAL A 88 12.40 2.26 3.79
CA VAL A 88 13.66 2.19 3.07
C VAL A 88 13.49 1.25 1.89
N GLY A 89 14.00 1.68 0.75
CA GLY A 89 13.90 0.98 -0.51
C GLY A 89 15.25 0.57 -1.06
N VAL A 90 15.30 -0.58 -1.72
CA VAL A 90 16.41 -0.99 -2.56
C VAL A 90 15.89 -1.29 -3.96
N GLY A 91 16.48 -0.62 -4.94
CA GLY A 91 16.15 -0.78 -6.34
C GLY A 91 16.61 0.41 -7.15
N PRO A 92 16.76 0.25 -8.48
CA PRO A 92 17.03 1.32 -9.42
C PRO A 92 15.92 2.39 -9.39
N SER A 93 16.14 3.46 -8.62
CA SER A 93 15.21 4.59 -8.47
C SER A 93 15.94 5.91 -8.30
N PHE A 94 15.35 7.02 -8.75
CA PHE A 94 15.92 8.34 -8.49
C PHE A 94 14.86 9.41 -8.35
N GLY A 95 15.13 10.38 -7.49
CA GLY A 95 14.28 11.56 -7.34
C GLY A 95 14.04 11.93 -5.89
N ALA A 96 13.14 12.89 -5.69
CA ALA A 96 12.71 13.34 -4.39
C ALA A 96 11.26 13.82 -4.44
N VAL A 97 10.55 13.61 -3.33
CA VAL A 97 9.19 14.06 -3.13
C VAL A 97 9.06 14.71 -1.78
N LEU A 98 8.32 15.82 -1.72
CA LEU A 98 7.91 16.50 -0.50
C LEU A 98 6.38 16.51 -0.47
N ARG A 99 5.81 16.12 0.67
CA ARG A 99 4.37 16.10 0.93
C ARG A 99 4.09 16.91 2.19
N VAL A 100 3.06 17.72 2.13
CA VAL A 100 2.54 18.48 3.28
C VAL A 100 1.10 18.07 3.58
N THR A 101 0.34 17.76 2.53
CA THR A 101 -1.02 17.19 2.57
C THR A 101 -1.23 16.41 1.27
N GLU A 102 -2.36 15.71 1.14
CA GLU A 102 -2.79 15.07 -0.11
C GLU A 102 -2.76 16.05 -1.31
N TYR A 103 -3.15 17.32 -1.10
CA TYR A 103 -3.14 18.34 -2.13
C TYR A 103 -1.85 19.18 -2.18
N GLY A 104 -0.96 19.00 -1.19
CA GLY A 104 0.24 19.79 -0.97
C GLY A 104 1.50 18.98 -1.26
N GLN A 105 1.62 18.46 -2.47
CA GLN A 105 2.74 17.60 -2.88
C GLN A 105 3.62 18.29 -3.94
N ILE A 106 4.92 18.03 -3.93
CA ILE A 106 5.82 18.47 -5.00
C ILE A 106 6.98 17.48 -5.11
N GLY A 107 7.30 17.07 -6.33
CA GLY A 107 8.39 16.12 -6.51
C GLY A 107 8.46 15.50 -7.89
N TYR A 108 9.54 14.75 -8.05
CA TYR A 108 9.78 13.85 -9.17
C TYR A 108 10.48 12.62 -8.61
N ARG A 109 9.97 11.43 -8.90
CA ARG A 109 10.47 10.18 -8.36
C ARG A 109 10.22 9.05 -9.36
N GLU A 110 11.26 8.52 -9.97
CA GLU A 110 11.17 7.52 -11.04
C GLU A 110 11.71 6.16 -10.58
N MET A 111 11.01 5.08 -10.94
CA MET A 111 11.38 3.68 -10.66
C MET A 111 11.73 2.94 -11.96
N VAL A 112 12.90 2.31 -12.04
CA VAL A 112 13.42 1.71 -13.30
C VAL A 112 14.00 0.32 -13.10
N PRO A 113 13.26 -0.80 -13.14
CA PRO A 113 11.82 -0.94 -13.42
C PRO A 113 10.97 -1.17 -12.16
N LEU A 114 11.61 -1.35 -11.01
CA LEU A 114 10.96 -1.66 -9.74
C LEU A 114 11.87 -1.27 -8.58
N SER A 115 11.26 -0.90 -7.46
CA SER A 115 11.94 -0.73 -6.17
C SER A 115 11.22 -1.56 -5.11
N VAL A 116 11.99 -2.34 -4.34
CA VAL A 116 11.45 -3.11 -3.23
C VAL A 116 11.63 -2.30 -1.96
N ARG A 117 10.54 -2.09 -1.23
CA ARG A 117 10.53 -1.25 -0.04
C ARG A 117 10.09 -2.03 1.20
N ILE A 118 10.72 -1.69 2.31
CA ILE A 118 10.36 -2.17 3.64
C ILE A 118 10.23 -1.00 4.60
N GLY A 119 9.14 -0.95 5.36
CA GLY A 119 8.91 0.15 6.28
C GLY A 119 7.65 0.07 7.12
N LEU A 120 7.53 1.02 8.03
CA LEU A 120 6.35 1.31 8.82
C LEU A 120 5.37 2.12 7.97
N ARG A 121 4.17 1.59 7.78
CA ARG A 121 3.03 2.22 7.08
C ARG A 121 1.76 2.05 7.91
N GLY A 122 1.90 2.25 9.22
CA GLY A 122 0.88 1.89 10.19
C GLY A 122 0.54 0.39 10.19
N ARG A 123 -0.75 0.05 10.12
CA ARG A 123 -1.28 -1.32 10.16
C ARG A 123 -1.16 -2.10 8.84
N GLU A 124 -0.59 -1.48 7.81
CA GLU A 124 -0.37 -2.12 6.51
C GLU A 124 0.82 -3.10 6.53
N VAL A 125 0.87 -4.00 5.55
CA VAL A 125 2.00 -4.93 5.37
C VAL A 125 3.28 -4.12 5.17
N PRO A 126 4.36 -4.38 5.94
CA PRO A 126 5.55 -3.53 5.92
C PRO A 126 6.41 -3.71 4.67
N PHE A 127 5.96 -4.51 3.69
CA PHE A 127 6.70 -4.84 2.48
C PHE A 127 5.85 -4.56 1.25
N PHE A 128 6.41 -3.85 0.28
CA PHE A 128 5.73 -3.52 -0.96
C PHE A 128 6.73 -3.32 -2.11
N VAL A 129 6.20 -3.37 -3.34
CA VAL A 129 6.97 -3.15 -4.56
C VAL A 129 6.39 -1.93 -5.26
N GLU A 130 7.24 -0.96 -5.57
CA GLU A 130 6.87 0.25 -6.30
C GLU A 130 7.32 0.15 -7.76
N HIS A 131 6.39 0.40 -8.68
CA HIS A 131 6.65 0.47 -10.12
C HIS A 131 6.29 1.82 -10.73
N THR A 132 5.45 2.59 -10.06
CA THR A 132 4.88 3.82 -10.58
C THR A 132 5.81 5.01 -10.36
N THR A 133 6.00 5.80 -11.41
CA THR A 133 6.69 7.10 -11.35
C THR A 133 5.76 8.15 -10.75
N GLU A 134 6.27 8.89 -9.76
CA GLU A 134 5.57 10.04 -9.18
C GLU A 134 6.12 11.35 -9.76
N PHE A 135 5.24 12.27 -10.14
CA PHE A 135 5.64 13.57 -10.65
C PHE A 135 4.50 14.58 -10.56
N GLY A 136 4.84 15.82 -10.21
CA GLY A 136 3.94 16.95 -10.37
C GLY A 136 4.02 17.93 -9.21
N ILE A 137 3.00 18.77 -9.10
CA ILE A 137 2.88 19.80 -8.06
C ILE A 137 1.40 19.94 -7.67
N GLY A 138 1.12 19.92 -6.38
CA GLY A 138 -0.19 20.19 -5.82
C GLY A 138 -1.23 19.15 -6.22
N PRO A 139 -2.46 19.57 -6.58
CA PRO A 139 -3.54 18.65 -6.97
C PRO A 139 -3.30 17.88 -8.28
N THR A 140 -2.32 18.28 -9.10
CA THR A 140 -1.96 17.57 -10.34
C THR A 140 -0.81 16.59 -10.14
N PHE A 141 -0.40 16.34 -8.90
CA PHE A 141 0.62 15.37 -8.55
C PHE A 141 0.14 13.96 -8.89
N LEU A 142 0.88 13.26 -9.75
CA LEU A 142 0.65 11.85 -10.06
C LEU A 142 1.24 11.01 -8.93
N GLN A 143 0.38 10.46 -8.10
CA GLN A 143 0.76 9.63 -6.97
C GLN A 143 0.83 8.15 -7.35
N SER A 144 1.77 7.41 -6.76
CA SER A 144 1.84 5.96 -6.84
C SER A 144 0.62 5.30 -6.17
N HIS A 145 -0.01 4.35 -6.84
CA HIS A 145 -1.14 3.59 -6.28
C HIS A 145 -0.69 2.55 -5.24
N GLU A 146 0.59 2.19 -5.25
CA GLU A 146 1.18 1.22 -4.33
C GLU A 146 1.46 1.83 -2.94
N ARG A 147 1.40 3.16 -2.83
CA ARG A 147 1.61 3.90 -1.59
C ARG A 147 0.38 4.74 -1.23
N GLU A 148 -0.29 4.32 -0.17
CA GLU A 148 -1.37 5.11 0.44
C GLU A 148 -0.76 6.28 1.21
N VAL A 149 -1.29 7.48 0.96
CA VAL A 149 -0.89 8.74 1.61
C VAL A 149 -2.12 9.25 2.34
N THR A 150 -1.97 9.58 3.63
CA THR A 150 -3.12 10.08 4.39
C THR A 150 -3.44 11.54 4.00
N PRO A 151 -4.70 12.00 4.17
CA PRO A 151 -5.09 13.36 3.81
C PRO A 151 -4.21 14.46 4.40
N LEU A 152 -3.70 14.24 5.64
CA LEU A 152 -2.86 15.17 6.38
C LEU A 152 -1.43 14.63 6.62
N GLU A 153 -0.86 13.93 5.64
CA GLU A 153 0.53 13.46 5.69
C GLU A 153 1.54 14.57 5.39
N VAL A 154 2.49 14.79 6.30
CA VAL A 154 3.70 15.60 6.05
C VAL A 154 4.89 14.68 5.96
N GLY A 155 5.59 14.66 4.83
CA GLY A 155 6.76 13.80 4.68
C GLY A 155 7.67 14.16 3.52
N VAL A 156 8.84 13.54 3.52
CA VAL A 156 9.89 13.73 2.54
C VAL A 156 10.48 12.38 2.16
N GLY A 157 10.64 12.17 0.85
CA GLY A 157 11.27 10.99 0.28
C GLY A 157 12.38 11.37 -0.67
N GLY A 158 13.40 10.51 -0.74
CA GLY A 158 14.50 10.64 -1.69
C GLY A 158 15.04 9.28 -2.10
N ASP A 159 15.36 9.15 -3.38
CA ASP A 159 15.96 7.96 -3.97
C ASP A 159 17.27 8.32 -4.68
N ALA A 160 18.32 7.56 -4.38
CA ALA A 160 19.70 7.77 -4.84
C ALA A 160 20.22 6.53 -5.57
N PHE A 161 19.66 6.28 -6.76
CA PHE A 161 19.97 5.20 -7.69
C PHE A 161 19.71 3.79 -7.16
N ILE A 162 20.38 3.33 -6.11
CA ILE A 162 20.23 1.94 -5.60
C ILE A 162 19.39 1.90 -4.33
N GLY A 163 19.37 2.99 -3.57
CA GLY A 163 18.68 3.06 -2.30
C GLY A 163 17.86 4.32 -2.18
N GLY A 164 16.74 4.22 -1.49
CA GLY A 164 15.90 5.36 -1.15
C GLY A 164 15.36 5.24 0.26
N ALA A 165 14.91 6.36 0.79
CA ALA A 165 14.22 6.41 2.06
C ALA A 165 13.06 7.41 1.97
N TYR A 166 12.05 7.16 2.78
CA TYR A 166 10.95 8.07 3.01
C TYR A 166 10.70 8.19 4.50
N LEU A 167 10.42 9.41 4.93
CA LEU A 167 10.03 9.76 6.29
C LEU A 167 8.82 10.68 6.22
N GLY A 168 7.72 10.29 6.85
CA GLY A 168 6.52 11.09 6.99
C GLY A 168 5.84 10.89 8.32
N VAL A 169 4.96 11.83 8.62
CA VAL A 169 4.12 11.90 9.82
C VAL A 169 2.70 12.13 9.36
N SER A 170 1.78 11.28 9.81
CA SER A 170 0.35 11.42 9.58
C SER A 170 -0.28 12.27 10.68
N ILE A 171 -0.70 13.48 10.35
CA ILE A 171 -1.28 14.40 11.34
C ILE A 171 -2.67 13.92 11.78
N ASP A 172 -3.45 13.29 10.90
CA ASP A 172 -4.76 12.74 11.26
C ASP A 172 -4.64 11.58 12.26
N GLU A 173 -3.66 10.69 12.08
CA GLU A 173 -3.36 9.64 13.08
C GLU A 173 -2.86 10.23 14.40
N ALA A 174 -2.05 11.29 14.34
CA ALA A 174 -1.59 11.96 15.55
C ALA A 174 -2.76 12.58 16.36
N PHE A 175 -3.77 13.13 15.67
CA PHE A 175 -4.98 13.60 16.33
C PHE A 175 -5.78 12.46 16.95
N ASP A 176 -5.97 11.35 16.23
CA ASP A 176 -6.70 10.20 16.74
C ASP A 176 -6.03 9.58 17.96
N PHE A 177 -4.69 9.43 17.94
CA PHE A 177 -3.91 9.01 19.12
C PHE A 177 -4.11 9.93 20.34
N VAL A 178 -4.05 11.25 20.14
CA VAL A 178 -4.25 12.22 21.24
C VAL A 178 -5.67 12.14 21.80
N LEU A 179 -6.68 12.01 20.95
CA LEU A 179 -8.06 11.82 21.36
C LEU A 179 -8.27 10.47 22.06
N GLY A 180 -7.61 9.42 21.59
CA GLY A 180 -7.62 8.09 22.18
C GLY A 180 -7.05 8.06 23.60
N ILE A 181 -6.02 8.86 23.89
CA ILE A 181 -5.54 9.07 25.28
C ILE A 181 -6.65 9.62 26.17
N LEU A 182 -7.49 10.50 25.64
CA LEU A 182 -8.64 11.09 26.35
C LEU A 182 -9.88 10.16 26.36
N GLY A 183 -9.79 8.97 25.77
CA GLY A 183 -10.89 8.00 25.68
C GLY A 183 -11.89 8.30 24.56
N ILE A 184 -11.51 9.11 23.57
CA ILE A 184 -12.33 9.45 22.40
C ILE A 184 -11.72 8.75 21.18
N ASP A 185 -12.44 7.80 20.60
CA ASP A 185 -12.04 7.06 19.41
C ASP A 185 -12.85 7.56 18.20
N PHE A 186 -12.21 8.30 17.29
CA PHE A 186 -12.89 8.91 16.15
C PHE A 186 -12.93 7.94 14.95
N LYS A 187 -11.84 7.18 14.73
CA LYS A 187 -11.75 6.21 13.63
C LYS A 187 -12.53 4.93 13.89
N ASN A 188 -12.93 4.66 15.14
CA ASN A 188 -13.59 3.43 15.57
C ASN A 188 -12.78 2.20 15.16
N ASP A 189 -11.45 2.29 15.23
CA ASP A 189 -10.54 1.23 14.80
C ASP A 189 -9.86 0.50 15.98
N ASP A 190 -10.26 0.83 17.21
CA ASP A 190 -9.86 0.15 18.44
C ASP A 190 -10.50 -1.25 18.54
N TYR A 191 -9.66 -2.25 18.83
CA TYR A 191 -10.08 -3.62 19.13
C TYR A 191 -10.55 -3.81 20.56
#